data_AF-A0A836WXM4-F1
#
_entry.id   AF-A0A836WXM4-F1
#
_cell.length_a   1.000
_cell.length_b   1.000
_cell.length_c   1.000
_cell.angle_alpha   90.00
_cell.angle_beta   90.00
_cell.angle_gamma   90.00
#
_symmetry.space_group_name_H-M   'P 1'
#
loop_
_entity.id
_entity.type
_entity.pdbx_description
1 polymer ?
#
loop_
_entity_poly.entity_id
_entity_poly.type
_entity_poly.pdbx_seq_one_letter_code
_entity_poly.pdbx_strand_id
1 'polypeptide(L)'
;MNVAALYKTRWEKTPYCYASFSDLALLLESPQKCAKNESIAISPHINNFKTKEVVVASDAMTLLWIDIDTGNRSLDGIKTKLQSIGIGSALIYSTASSTLNDKRWRVLIQLENAISCAEWVDIQEALSMLLNGDSSAVRVQQILYAPCTPANSNHYEYHVVTGVTFVTLPVTIEKIIDDLKAKRKIIYKRISQALTAIKGKSDAGIKLINESVDIEMIMEGYGYKRIGRKWRSPNSDSNTAGVILFTDGRWFSHHSSDSDIGQKVEGGCCGDAMDLIAYYEYGGDSKTCLAQLLDRLAPEAQKQRRLDWVKQQGSAA
;
A
#
# COMPACT_ATOMS: atom_id res chain seq x y z
N MET A 1 -14.83 22.77 4.51
CA MET A 1 -14.37 22.00 3.34
C MET A 1 -14.66 20.52 3.59
N ASN A 2 -15.06 19.78 2.57
CA ASN A 2 -15.23 18.33 2.68
C ASN A 2 -13.85 17.65 2.73
N VAL A 3 -13.69 16.68 3.62
CA VAL A 3 -12.44 15.94 3.85
C VAL A 3 -12.57 14.45 3.57
N ALA A 4 -13.81 13.95 3.42
CA ALA A 4 -14.06 12.54 3.17
C ALA A 4 -15.32 12.33 2.32
N ALA A 5 -15.33 11.26 1.54
CA ALA A 5 -16.54 10.71 0.97
C ALA A 5 -17.08 9.60 1.88
N LEU A 6 -18.41 9.59 2.10
CA LEU A 6 -19.08 8.63 2.96
C LEU A 6 -19.88 7.62 2.12
N TYR A 7 -19.76 6.35 2.47
CA TYR A 7 -20.43 5.22 1.82
C TYR A 7 -21.36 4.58 2.84
N LYS A 8 -22.59 4.22 2.45
CA LYS A 8 -23.57 3.65 3.40
C LYS A 8 -23.01 2.43 4.12
N THR A 9 -22.25 1.61 3.40
CA THR A 9 -21.45 0.52 3.93
C THR A 9 -20.15 0.38 3.14
N ARG A 10 -19.26 -0.50 3.58
CA ARG A 10 -18.04 -0.86 2.85
C ARG A 10 -18.29 -1.41 1.44
N TRP A 11 -19.49 -1.91 1.14
CA TRP A 11 -19.81 -2.62 -0.10
C TRP A 11 -20.21 -1.67 -1.24
N GLU A 12 -20.66 -0.47 -0.90
CA GLU A 12 -21.08 0.53 -1.89
C GLU A 12 -19.90 1.00 -2.72
N LYS A 13 -20.10 1.15 -4.04
CA LYS A 13 -19.04 1.61 -4.96
C LYS A 13 -18.91 3.12 -5.00
N THR A 14 -20.01 3.84 -4.77
CA THR A 14 -20.12 5.30 -4.82
C THR A 14 -20.52 5.86 -3.46
N PRO A 15 -20.07 7.07 -3.10
CA PRO A 15 -20.48 7.70 -1.86
C PRO A 15 -21.95 8.14 -1.93
N TYR A 16 -22.61 8.20 -0.77
CA TYR A 16 -23.95 8.78 -0.64
C TYR A 16 -23.90 10.26 -0.24
N CYS A 17 -22.80 10.70 0.39
CA CYS A 17 -22.53 12.11 0.65
C CYS A 17 -21.02 12.35 0.87
N TYR A 18 -20.67 13.62 1.08
CA TYR A 18 -19.33 14.04 1.50
C TYR A 18 -19.44 14.73 2.85
N ALA A 19 -18.40 14.59 3.65
CA ALA A 19 -18.35 15.08 5.02
C ALA A 19 -17.19 16.05 5.22
N SER A 20 -17.46 17.14 5.92
CA SER A 20 -16.44 17.98 6.54
C SER A 20 -15.84 17.30 7.77
N PHE A 21 -14.73 17.84 8.29
CA PHE A 21 -14.13 17.32 9.52
C PHE A 21 -15.08 17.45 10.73
N SER A 22 -15.90 18.50 10.77
CA SER A 22 -16.95 18.68 11.78
C SER A 22 -18.06 17.64 11.64
N ASP A 23 -18.48 17.29 10.41
CA ASP A 23 -19.46 16.22 10.20
C ASP A 23 -18.93 14.87 10.70
N LEU A 24 -17.63 14.60 10.50
CA LEU A 24 -17.00 13.40 11.05
C LEU A 24 -16.96 13.44 12.60
N ALA A 25 -16.73 14.60 13.22
CA ALA A 25 -16.77 14.76 14.67
C ALA A 25 -18.14 14.43 15.26
N LEU A 26 -19.23 14.84 14.59
CA LEU A 26 -20.60 14.52 15.01
C LEU A 26 -20.86 13.00 15.01
N LEU A 27 -20.24 12.24 14.10
CA LEU A 27 -20.33 10.77 14.09
C LEU A 27 -19.66 10.12 15.32
N LEU A 28 -18.70 10.80 15.95
CA LEU A 28 -18.07 10.30 17.18
C LEU A 28 -18.98 10.51 18.40
N GLU A 29 -19.67 11.65 18.46
CA GLU A 29 -20.61 11.97 19.55
C GLU A 29 -21.82 11.03 19.55
N SER A 30 -22.30 10.66 18.36
CA SER A 30 -23.44 9.78 18.15
C SER A 30 -23.05 8.56 17.30
N PRO A 31 -22.29 7.59 17.84
CA PRO A 31 -21.85 6.42 17.09
C PRO A 31 -23.05 5.57 16.65
N GLN A 32 -22.97 5.03 15.45
CA GLN A 32 -24.04 4.19 14.89
C GLN A 32 -24.28 2.94 15.75
N LYS A 33 -25.54 2.54 15.92
CA LYS A 33 -25.94 1.32 16.64
C LYS A 33 -26.16 0.17 15.66
N CYS A 34 -25.08 -0.34 15.07
CA CYS A 34 -25.13 -1.38 14.03
C CYS A 34 -23.91 -2.30 14.10
N ALA A 35 -23.93 -3.41 13.35
CA ALA A 35 -22.75 -4.25 13.19
C ALA A 35 -21.66 -3.53 12.38
N LYS A 36 -20.39 -3.90 12.58
CA LYS A 36 -19.23 -3.29 11.90
C LYS A 36 -19.42 -3.20 10.37
N ASN A 37 -19.89 -4.27 9.74
CA ASN A 37 -20.06 -4.34 8.28
C ASN A 37 -21.24 -3.53 7.74
N GLU A 38 -22.14 -3.07 8.62
CA GLU A 38 -23.30 -2.23 8.29
C GLU A 38 -23.03 -0.75 8.55
N SER A 39 -21.94 -0.43 9.24
CA SER A 39 -21.57 0.95 9.52
C SER A 39 -21.11 1.68 8.27
N ILE A 40 -21.34 2.99 8.27
CA ILE A 40 -20.79 3.91 7.28
C ILE A 40 -19.28 3.67 7.11
N ALA A 41 -18.84 3.63 5.85
CA ALA A 41 -17.43 3.65 5.51
C ALA A 41 -17.00 5.06 5.09
N ILE A 42 -15.80 5.46 5.51
CA ILE A 42 -15.19 6.77 5.27
C ILE A 42 -13.97 6.56 4.37
N SER A 43 -13.82 7.36 3.32
CA SER A 43 -12.57 7.43 2.55
C SER A 43 -11.69 8.60 2.98
N PRO A 44 -10.35 8.47 2.91
CA PRO A 44 -9.42 9.57 3.19
C PRO A 44 -9.28 10.60 2.04
N HIS A 45 -10.27 10.64 1.15
CA HIS A 45 -10.34 11.44 -0.07
C HIS A 45 -11.80 11.74 -0.41
N ILE A 46 -12.03 12.66 -1.36
CA ILE A 46 -13.38 13.11 -1.77
C ILE A 46 -13.80 12.62 -3.18
N ASN A 47 -13.13 11.60 -3.72
CA ASN A 47 -13.50 11.01 -5.02
C ASN A 47 -14.85 10.25 -5.00
N ASN A 48 -15.47 10.15 -6.18
CA ASN A 48 -16.74 9.43 -6.40
C ASN A 48 -16.62 7.90 -6.36
N PHE A 49 -15.39 7.38 -6.46
CA PHE A 49 -15.09 5.97 -6.36
C PHE A 49 -13.85 5.78 -5.49
N LYS A 50 -13.80 4.64 -4.80
CA LYS A 50 -12.70 4.22 -3.93
C LYS A 50 -11.83 3.13 -4.57
N THR A 51 -11.73 3.10 -5.90
CA THR A 51 -10.79 2.19 -6.57
C THR A 51 -9.40 2.81 -6.60
N LYS A 52 -8.35 1.99 -6.63
CA LYS A 52 -6.96 2.48 -6.63
C LYS A 52 -6.70 3.42 -7.81
N GLU A 53 -7.23 3.08 -8.97
CA GLU A 53 -7.04 3.82 -10.22
C GLU A 53 -7.61 5.24 -10.11
N VAL A 54 -8.83 5.37 -9.57
CA VAL A 54 -9.49 6.68 -9.41
C VAL A 54 -8.75 7.53 -8.38
N VAL A 55 -8.35 6.95 -7.26
CA VAL A 55 -7.65 7.70 -6.21
C VAL A 55 -6.28 8.17 -6.69
N VAL A 56 -5.50 7.29 -7.33
CA VAL A 56 -4.20 7.63 -7.90
C VAL A 56 -4.34 8.67 -9.02
N ALA A 57 -5.34 8.55 -9.89
CA ALA A 57 -5.57 9.53 -10.96
C ALA A 57 -5.95 10.92 -10.43
N SER A 58 -6.65 10.98 -9.29
CA SER A 58 -6.99 12.26 -8.64
C SER A 58 -5.80 12.93 -7.95
N ASP A 59 -4.82 12.12 -7.51
CA ASP A 59 -3.65 12.53 -6.74
C ASP A 59 -3.95 13.52 -5.59
N ALA A 60 -5.11 13.35 -4.94
CA ALA A 60 -5.59 14.29 -3.92
C ALA A 60 -6.17 13.55 -2.70
N MET A 61 -5.40 13.53 -1.61
CA MET A 61 -5.79 12.95 -0.32
C MET A 61 -6.12 14.08 0.66
N THR A 62 -7.26 13.99 1.35
CA THR A 62 -7.82 15.09 2.16
C THR A 62 -7.91 14.77 3.65
N LEU A 63 -7.48 13.57 4.07
CA LEU A 63 -7.52 13.13 5.46
C LEU A 63 -6.40 12.12 5.72
N LEU A 64 -5.67 12.27 6.84
CA LEU A 64 -4.75 11.26 7.35
C LEU A 64 -5.47 10.40 8.40
N TRP A 65 -5.06 9.14 8.56
CA TRP A 65 -5.69 8.28 9.56
C TRP A 65 -4.81 7.13 10.02
N ILE A 66 -5.03 6.64 11.24
CA ILE A 66 -4.29 5.53 11.83
C ILE A 66 -5.27 4.54 12.44
N ASP A 67 -5.09 3.25 12.11
CA ASP A 67 -5.78 2.15 12.78
C ASP A 67 -4.87 1.57 13.86
N ILE A 68 -5.32 1.50 15.12
CA ILE A 68 -4.53 1.01 16.25
C ILE A 68 -5.27 -0.19 16.84
N ASP A 69 -4.87 -1.39 16.44
CA ASP A 69 -5.53 -2.65 16.82
C ASP A 69 -4.88 -3.36 18.01
N THR A 70 -3.73 -2.90 18.51
CA THR A 70 -2.97 -3.59 19.56
C THR A 70 -2.42 -2.64 20.63
N GLY A 71 -1.95 -3.21 21.73
CA GLY A 71 -1.27 -2.49 22.82
C GLY A 71 -2.19 -1.97 23.92
N ASN A 72 -3.51 -2.15 23.80
CA ASN A 72 -4.51 -1.79 24.82
C ASN A 72 -4.29 -0.38 25.42
N ARG A 73 -3.97 0.59 24.55
CA ARG A 73 -3.57 1.95 24.98
C ARG A 73 -4.78 2.69 25.55
N SER A 74 -4.59 3.49 26.58
CA SER A 74 -5.62 4.42 27.06
C SER A 74 -5.81 5.59 26.09
N LEU A 75 -7.00 6.20 26.13
CA LEU A 75 -7.31 7.40 25.35
C LEU A 75 -6.32 8.54 25.64
N ASP A 76 -6.00 8.78 26.91
CA ASP A 76 -5.01 9.79 27.32
C ASP A 76 -3.60 9.46 26.83
N GLY A 77 -3.23 8.18 26.76
CA GLY A 77 -1.97 7.75 26.17
C GLY A 77 -1.87 8.05 24.67
N ILE A 78 -2.99 7.99 23.94
CA ILE A 78 -3.04 8.37 22.52
C ILE A 78 -2.97 9.89 22.38
N LYS A 79 -3.76 10.64 23.16
CA LYS A 79 -3.74 12.11 23.17
C LYS A 79 -2.33 12.65 23.43
N THR A 80 -1.66 12.12 24.46
CA THR A 80 -0.29 12.50 24.83
C THR A 80 0.68 12.21 23.68
N LYS A 81 0.52 11.06 23.01
CA LYS A 81 1.38 10.70 21.88
C LYS A 81 1.16 11.62 20.68
N LEU A 82 -0.08 11.93 20.31
CA LEU A 82 -0.39 12.88 19.23
C LEU A 82 0.19 14.26 19.52
N GLN A 83 0.01 14.76 20.75
CA GLN A 83 0.58 16.03 21.17
C GLN A 83 2.12 16.02 21.06
N SER A 84 2.79 14.95 21.49
CA SER A 84 4.26 14.83 21.40
C SER A 84 4.79 14.80 19.96
N ILE A 85 3.96 14.39 18.99
CA ILE A 85 4.31 14.38 17.56
C ILE A 85 4.04 15.75 16.92
N GLY A 86 3.26 16.63 17.59
CA GLY A 86 2.85 17.93 17.06
C GLY A 86 1.54 17.89 16.27
N ILE A 87 0.68 16.90 16.51
CA ILE A 87 -0.64 16.81 15.87
C ILE A 87 -1.66 17.66 16.66
N GLY A 88 -2.15 18.73 16.05
CA GLY A 88 -3.02 19.73 16.68
C GLY A 88 -4.52 19.58 16.38
N SER A 89 -4.92 18.93 15.28
CA SER A 89 -6.33 18.69 14.94
C SER A 89 -6.57 17.23 14.57
N ALA A 90 -7.34 16.53 15.40
CA ALA A 90 -7.58 15.10 15.24
C ALA A 90 -8.91 14.64 15.87
N LEU A 91 -9.46 13.53 15.36
CA LEU A 91 -10.56 12.78 15.96
C LEU A 91 -10.05 11.42 16.39
N ILE A 92 -10.36 11.01 17.63
CA ILE A 92 -9.95 9.72 18.19
C ILE A 92 -11.22 8.99 18.61
N TYR A 93 -11.39 7.73 18.22
CA TYR A 93 -12.52 6.92 18.69
C TYR A 93 -12.20 5.44 18.79
N SER A 94 -12.89 4.76 19.69
CA SER A 94 -12.82 3.31 19.81
C SER A 94 -13.40 2.61 18.58
N THR A 95 -12.73 1.56 18.09
CA THR A 95 -13.27 0.76 16.98
C THR A 95 -14.39 -0.17 17.46
N ALA A 96 -15.21 -0.65 16.53
CA ALA A 96 -16.34 -1.56 16.82
C ALA A 96 -15.96 -2.86 17.56
N SER A 97 -14.69 -3.27 17.46
CA SER A 97 -14.13 -4.46 18.12
C SER A 97 -13.35 -4.14 19.39
N SER A 98 -13.30 -2.87 19.79
CA SER A 98 -12.64 -2.47 21.03
C SER A 98 -13.39 -3.04 22.23
N THR A 99 -12.63 -3.51 23.23
CA THR A 99 -13.19 -3.94 24.51
C THR A 99 -12.45 -3.27 25.67
N LEU A 100 -12.96 -3.39 26.89
CA LEU A 100 -12.30 -2.84 28.09
C LEU A 100 -10.88 -3.39 28.31
N ASN A 101 -10.60 -4.62 27.88
CA ASN A 101 -9.31 -5.31 28.06
C ASN A 101 -8.45 -5.33 26.79
N ASP A 102 -9.00 -4.87 25.66
CA ASP A 102 -8.32 -4.78 24.38
C ASP A 102 -8.81 -3.53 23.66
N LYS A 103 -8.34 -2.38 24.13
CA LYS A 103 -8.70 -1.06 23.60
C LYS A 103 -8.05 -0.84 22.24
N ARG A 104 -8.89 -0.63 21.24
CA ARG A 104 -8.52 -0.41 19.85
C ARG A 104 -9.09 0.89 19.35
N TRP A 105 -8.31 1.60 18.56
CA TRP A 105 -8.57 3.00 18.27
C TRP A 105 -8.44 3.30 16.80
N ARG A 106 -9.17 4.31 16.36
CA ARG A 106 -8.93 4.97 15.09
C ARG A 106 -8.67 6.45 15.35
N VAL A 107 -7.66 6.98 14.67
CA VAL A 107 -7.30 8.39 14.72
C VAL A 107 -7.45 8.97 13.32
N LEU A 108 -8.14 10.10 13.18
CA LEU A 108 -8.28 10.85 11.94
C LEU A 108 -7.61 12.20 12.15
N ILE A 109 -6.74 12.63 11.26
CA ILE A 109 -5.97 13.87 11.39
C ILE A 109 -6.38 14.82 10.26
N GLN A 110 -6.77 16.03 10.61
CA GLN A 110 -7.25 17.02 9.67
C GLN A 110 -6.09 17.60 8.85
N LEU A 111 -6.19 17.53 7.53
CA LEU A 111 -5.33 18.27 6.62
C LEU A 111 -5.94 19.64 6.33
N GLU A 112 -5.09 20.67 6.18
CA GLU A 112 -5.55 21.98 5.71
C GLU A 112 -5.85 21.95 4.20
N ASN A 113 -4.94 21.33 3.45
CA ASN A 113 -5.02 21.21 1.99
C ASN A 113 -4.87 19.74 1.60
N ALA A 114 -5.42 19.38 0.44
CA ALA A 114 -5.16 18.08 -0.14
C ALA A 114 -3.65 17.92 -0.42
N ILE A 115 -3.14 16.72 -0.19
CA ILE A 115 -1.75 16.34 -0.49
C ILE A 115 -1.72 15.23 -1.54
N SER A 116 -0.60 15.09 -2.24
CA SER A 116 -0.43 14.02 -3.24
C SER A 116 -0.55 12.63 -2.61
N CYS A 117 -0.93 11.63 -3.40
CA CYS A 117 -0.95 10.24 -2.97
C CYS A 117 0.45 9.79 -2.49
N ALA A 118 1.50 10.22 -3.16
CA ALA A 118 2.87 9.86 -2.80
C ALA A 118 3.27 10.41 -1.42
N GLU A 119 3.02 11.70 -1.19
CA GLU A 119 3.27 12.35 0.10
C GLU A 119 2.41 11.74 1.21
N TRP A 120 1.13 11.49 0.94
CA TRP A 120 0.22 10.86 1.89
C TRP A 120 0.71 9.48 2.33
N VAL A 121 1.18 8.64 1.40
CA VAL A 121 1.71 7.31 1.73
C VAL A 121 2.95 7.40 2.63
N ASP A 122 3.84 8.34 2.36
CA ASP A 122 5.04 8.56 3.18
C ASP A 122 4.65 8.99 4.62
N ILE A 123 3.70 9.93 4.74
CA ILE A 123 3.22 10.40 6.04
C ILE A 123 2.46 9.30 6.80
N GLN A 124 1.56 8.56 6.13
CA GLN A 124 0.82 7.45 6.75
C GLN A 124 1.73 6.36 7.28
N GLU A 125 2.78 6.00 6.55
CA GLU A 125 3.74 5.00 6.99
C GLU A 125 4.50 5.47 8.24
N ALA A 126 4.97 6.72 8.24
CA ALA A 126 5.67 7.30 9.39
C ALA A 126 4.75 7.41 10.61
N LEU A 127 3.50 7.85 10.44
CA LEU A 127 2.50 7.91 11.51
C LEU A 127 2.18 6.52 12.06
N SER A 128 2.01 5.51 11.19
CA SER A 128 1.77 4.13 11.59
C SER A 128 2.92 3.59 12.44
N MET A 129 4.18 3.90 12.08
CA MET A 129 5.34 3.53 12.90
C MET A 129 5.35 4.25 14.27
N LEU A 130 5.07 5.55 14.29
CA LEU A 130 5.07 6.35 15.52
C LEU A 130 3.97 5.98 16.52
N LEU A 131 2.83 5.52 16.01
CA LEU A 131 1.63 5.21 16.80
C LEU A 131 1.41 3.71 17.00
N ASN A 132 2.28 2.86 16.43
CA ASN A 132 2.11 1.41 16.36
C ASN A 132 0.78 1.02 15.69
N GLY A 133 0.46 1.70 14.59
CA GLY A 133 -0.73 1.46 13.80
C GLY A 133 -0.59 0.30 12.80
N ASP A 134 -1.73 -0.21 12.34
CA ASP A 134 -1.81 -1.25 11.32
C ASP A 134 -1.32 -0.72 9.97
N SER A 135 -0.37 -1.45 9.39
CA SER A 135 0.27 -1.09 8.14
C SER A 135 -0.67 -1.06 6.92
N SER A 136 -1.84 -1.69 6.97
CA SER A 136 -2.83 -1.64 5.89
C SER A 136 -3.40 -0.23 5.66
N ALA A 137 -3.30 0.66 6.66
CA ALA A 137 -3.75 2.05 6.57
C ALA A 137 -2.96 2.90 5.55
N VAL A 138 -1.84 2.40 5.01
CA VAL A 138 -1.03 3.09 3.99
C VAL A 138 -1.51 2.87 2.54
N ARG A 139 -2.58 2.11 2.34
CA ARG A 139 -3.18 1.88 1.01
C ARG A 139 -4.11 3.04 0.67
N VAL A 140 -3.86 3.74 -0.44
CA VAL A 140 -4.57 4.98 -0.82
C VAL A 140 -6.08 4.81 -1.00
N GLN A 141 -6.51 3.64 -1.46
CA GLN A 141 -7.92 3.30 -1.68
C GLN A 141 -8.61 2.70 -0.44
N GLN A 142 -7.87 2.52 0.66
CA GLN A 142 -8.39 1.89 1.85
C GLN A 142 -9.43 2.80 2.51
N ILE A 143 -10.60 2.21 2.77
CA ILE A 143 -11.63 2.84 3.58
C ILE A 143 -11.49 2.43 5.05
N LEU A 144 -11.99 3.28 5.92
CA LEU A 144 -12.13 3.02 7.34
C LEU A 144 -13.61 2.98 7.74
N TYR A 145 -13.94 2.27 8.81
CA TYR A 145 -15.30 2.27 9.37
C TYR A 145 -15.49 3.49 10.25
N ALA A 146 -16.60 4.19 10.07
CA ALA A 146 -17.06 5.22 10.99
C ALA A 146 -17.33 4.65 12.39
N PRO A 147 -17.41 5.50 13.43
CA PRO A 147 -17.74 5.04 14.77
C PRO A 147 -19.08 4.30 14.80
N CYS A 148 -19.03 3.08 15.35
CA CYS A 148 -20.22 2.28 15.61
C CYS A 148 -20.03 1.46 16.89
N THR A 149 -21.15 1.19 17.55
CA THR A 149 -21.24 0.41 18.79
C THR A 149 -22.21 -0.75 18.56
N PRO A 150 -21.69 -1.93 18.15
CA PRO A 150 -22.48 -3.14 18.01
C PRO A 150 -23.21 -3.51 19.31
N ALA A 151 -24.26 -4.33 19.21
CA ALA A 151 -25.10 -4.69 20.37
C ALA A 151 -24.32 -5.32 21.54
N ASN A 152 -23.22 -6.03 21.26
CA ASN A 152 -22.33 -6.64 22.25
C ASN A 152 -21.12 -5.76 22.65
N SER A 153 -21.10 -4.49 22.21
CA SER A 153 -20.02 -3.56 22.54
C SER A 153 -20.02 -3.22 24.03
N ASN A 154 -18.89 -3.41 24.70
CA ASN A 154 -18.70 -3.06 26.11
C ASN A 154 -17.74 -1.89 26.32
N HIS A 155 -17.26 -1.27 25.24
CA HIS A 155 -16.32 -0.16 25.29
C HIS A 155 -16.56 0.80 24.13
N TYR A 156 -16.74 2.08 24.45
CA TYR A 156 -16.70 3.15 23.48
C TYR A 156 -16.24 4.43 24.17
N GLU A 157 -15.11 4.96 23.72
CA GLU A 157 -14.59 6.25 24.13
C GLU A 157 -14.24 7.03 22.85
N TYR A 158 -14.33 8.36 22.93
CA TYR A 158 -13.90 9.23 21.84
C TYR A 158 -13.34 10.54 22.38
N HIS A 159 -12.60 11.25 21.52
CA HIS A 159 -12.09 12.58 21.82
C HIS A 159 -11.91 13.39 20.54
N VAL A 160 -12.21 14.68 20.62
CA VAL A 160 -11.95 15.67 19.57
C VAL A 160 -10.78 16.53 20.03
N VAL A 161 -9.69 16.49 19.29
CA VAL A 161 -8.53 17.38 19.48
C VAL A 161 -8.74 18.59 18.57
N THR A 162 -8.93 19.75 19.18
CA THR A 162 -9.12 21.02 18.46
C THR A 162 -7.85 21.85 18.53
N GLY A 163 -7.35 22.27 17.37
CA GLY A 163 -6.12 23.04 17.26
C GLY A 163 -5.74 23.27 15.80
N VAL A 164 -4.44 23.48 15.55
CA VAL A 164 -3.93 23.77 14.20
C VAL A 164 -4.05 22.52 13.33
N THR A 165 -4.57 22.71 12.11
CA THR A 165 -4.63 21.69 11.07
C THR A 165 -3.23 21.26 10.64
N PHE A 166 -3.13 20.08 10.04
CA PHE A 166 -1.87 19.60 9.49
C PHE A 166 -1.53 20.41 8.22
N VAL A 167 -0.71 21.44 8.40
CA VAL A 167 -0.18 22.32 7.34
C VAL A 167 1.27 21.99 7.04
N THR A 168 2.08 21.89 8.10
CA THR A 168 3.53 21.67 8.02
C THR A 168 3.88 20.31 8.59
N LEU A 169 4.73 19.57 7.89
CA LEU A 169 5.22 18.27 8.32
C LEU A 169 6.03 18.41 9.63
N PRO A 170 5.62 17.76 10.74
CA PRO A 170 6.41 17.77 11.96
C PRO A 170 7.77 17.09 11.75
N VAL A 171 8.84 17.68 12.32
CA VAL A 171 10.23 17.19 12.20
C VAL A 171 10.39 15.71 12.56
N THR A 172 9.63 15.23 13.55
CA THR A 172 9.67 13.81 13.95
C THR A 172 9.15 12.88 12.85
N ILE A 173 8.13 13.32 12.10
CA ILE A 173 7.59 12.56 10.97
C ILE A 173 8.57 12.63 9.79
N GLU A 174 9.09 13.82 9.49
CA GLU A 174 10.06 14.06 8.42
C GLU A 174 11.30 13.16 8.55
N LYS A 175 11.91 13.10 9.74
CA LYS A 175 13.08 12.24 10.00
C LYS A 175 12.83 10.76 9.69
N ILE A 176 11.62 10.26 9.98
CA ILE A 176 11.26 8.86 9.69
C ILE A 176 11.11 8.67 8.19
N ILE A 177 10.45 9.61 7.50
CA ILE A 177 10.29 9.57 6.04
C ILE A 177 11.67 9.54 5.36
N ASP A 178 12.60 10.39 5.80
CA ASP A 178 13.95 10.46 5.24
C ASP A 178 14.74 9.17 5.44
N ASP A 179 14.71 8.60 6.64
CA ASP A 179 15.37 7.31 6.94
C ASP A 179 14.78 6.17 6.08
N LEU A 180 13.45 6.11 5.95
CA LEU A 180 12.78 5.12 5.10
C LEU A 180 13.15 5.29 3.61
N LYS A 181 13.20 6.53 3.11
CA LYS A 181 13.62 6.83 1.73
C LYS A 181 15.08 6.45 1.50
N ALA A 182 15.98 6.78 2.43
CA ALA A 182 17.39 6.43 2.36
C ALA A 182 17.60 4.90 2.30
N LYS A 183 16.94 4.15 3.19
CA LYS A 183 16.97 2.68 3.21
C LYS A 183 16.49 2.08 1.89
N ARG A 184 15.35 2.53 1.36
CA ARG A 184 14.82 2.06 0.05
C ARG A 184 15.77 2.34 -1.10
N LYS A 185 16.38 3.54 -1.11
CA LYS A 185 17.33 3.95 -2.16
C LYS A 185 18.57 3.05 -2.21
N ILE A 186 19.10 2.67 -1.05
CA ILE A 186 20.24 1.74 -0.95
C ILE A 186 19.85 0.37 -1.55
N ILE A 187 18.69 -0.17 -1.15
CA ILE A 187 18.22 -1.47 -1.65
C ILE A 187 17.98 -1.41 -3.16
N TYR A 188 17.32 -0.36 -3.66
CA TYR A 188 17.07 -0.15 -5.08
C TYR A 188 18.36 -0.09 -5.91
N LYS A 189 19.38 0.63 -5.41
CA LYS A 189 20.69 0.71 -6.06
C LYS A 189 21.34 -0.67 -6.19
N ARG A 190 21.30 -1.47 -5.11
CA ARG A 190 21.84 -2.83 -5.10
C ARG A 190 21.15 -3.74 -6.12
N ILE A 191 19.82 -3.71 -6.16
CA ILE A 191 19.03 -4.49 -7.14
C ILE A 191 19.34 -4.05 -8.56
N SER A 192 19.44 -2.73 -8.78
CA SER A 192 19.76 -2.19 -10.10
C SER A 192 21.11 -2.65 -10.61
N GLN A 193 22.11 -2.66 -9.73
CA GLN A 193 23.44 -3.14 -10.07
C GLN A 193 23.44 -4.65 -10.37
N ALA A 194 22.77 -5.45 -9.52
CA ALA A 194 22.67 -6.90 -9.72
C ALA A 194 22.03 -7.25 -11.08
N LEU A 195 20.85 -6.68 -11.37
CA LEU A 195 20.13 -6.96 -12.63
C LEU A 195 20.88 -6.47 -13.87
N THR A 196 21.64 -5.36 -13.76
CA THR A 196 22.47 -4.86 -14.86
C THR A 196 23.67 -5.77 -15.11
N ALA A 197 24.32 -6.29 -14.06
CA ALA A 197 25.50 -7.13 -14.18
C ALA A 197 25.23 -8.48 -14.88
N ILE A 198 23.98 -8.95 -14.88
CA ILE A 198 23.57 -10.23 -15.47
C ILE A 198 23.13 -10.09 -16.92
N LYS A 199 22.63 -8.92 -17.32
CA LYS A 199 22.25 -8.66 -18.71
C LYS A 199 23.40 -8.06 -19.51
N GLY A 200 24.16 -8.92 -20.16
CA GLY A 200 24.83 -8.57 -21.41
C GLY A 200 23.75 -8.32 -22.48
N LYS A 201 23.36 -7.04 -22.68
CA LYS A 201 22.29 -6.52 -23.55
C LYS A 201 20.89 -6.55 -22.91
N SER A 202 20.25 -5.38 -22.83
CA SER A 202 18.84 -5.26 -22.51
C SER A 202 17.98 -5.97 -23.56
N ASP A 203 17.30 -7.03 -23.19
CA ASP A 203 16.28 -7.63 -24.05
C ASP A 203 15.04 -6.71 -24.05
N ALA A 204 14.81 -6.02 -25.18
CA ALA A 204 13.64 -5.18 -25.39
C ALA A 204 12.31 -5.94 -25.17
N GLY A 205 12.32 -7.27 -25.32
CA GLY A 205 11.17 -8.12 -25.03
C GLY A 205 10.82 -8.19 -23.55
N ILE A 206 11.82 -8.32 -22.67
CA ILE A 206 11.57 -8.31 -21.21
C ILE A 206 11.03 -6.95 -20.78
N LYS A 207 11.57 -5.86 -21.35
CA LYS A 207 11.06 -4.52 -21.09
C LYS A 207 9.58 -4.39 -21.47
N LEU A 208 9.21 -4.83 -22.68
CA LEU A 208 7.82 -4.80 -23.15
C LEU A 208 6.89 -5.58 -22.22
N ILE A 209 7.30 -6.77 -21.77
CA ILE A 209 6.51 -7.58 -20.83
C ILE A 209 6.31 -6.81 -19.52
N ASN A 210 7.39 -6.31 -18.91
CA ASN A 210 7.31 -5.59 -17.64
C ASN A 210 6.46 -4.32 -17.73
N GLU A 211 6.47 -3.63 -18.88
CA GLU A 211 5.63 -2.45 -19.13
C GLU A 211 4.15 -2.81 -19.38
N SER A 212 3.86 -4.05 -19.79
CA SER A 212 2.51 -4.52 -20.10
C SER A 212 1.84 -5.26 -18.94
N VAL A 213 2.55 -5.52 -17.85
CA VAL A 213 2.07 -6.31 -16.71
C VAL A 213 1.98 -5.42 -15.47
N ASP A 214 0.81 -5.38 -14.84
CA ASP A 214 0.68 -4.85 -13.48
C ASP A 214 1.24 -5.87 -12.49
N ILE A 215 2.46 -5.61 -12.03
CA ILE A 215 3.15 -6.52 -11.12
C ILE A 215 2.42 -6.69 -9.77
N GLU A 216 1.76 -5.65 -9.27
CA GLU A 216 0.99 -5.77 -8.02
C GLU A 216 -0.17 -6.74 -8.21
N MET A 217 -0.85 -6.65 -9.36
CA MET A 217 -1.97 -7.54 -9.70
C MET A 217 -1.53 -9.01 -9.78
N ILE A 218 -0.42 -9.33 -10.46
CA ILE A 218 0.06 -10.71 -10.52
C ILE A 218 0.57 -11.20 -9.16
N MET A 219 1.22 -10.34 -8.35
CA MET A 219 1.64 -10.69 -7.00
C MET A 219 0.43 -11.08 -6.13
N GLU A 220 -0.65 -10.29 -6.17
CA GLU A 220 -1.89 -10.64 -5.49
C GLU A 220 -2.49 -11.95 -6.00
N GLY A 221 -2.49 -12.15 -7.32
CA GLY A 221 -2.95 -13.38 -7.98
C GLY A 221 -2.17 -14.64 -7.54
N TYR A 222 -0.86 -14.53 -7.37
CA TYR A 222 0.00 -15.61 -6.86
C TYR A 222 -0.07 -15.77 -5.33
N GLY A 223 -0.85 -14.95 -4.63
CA GLY A 223 -1.09 -15.08 -3.20
C GLY A 223 -0.15 -14.28 -2.31
N TYR A 224 0.67 -13.39 -2.87
CA TYR A 224 1.42 -12.42 -2.05
C TYR A 224 0.43 -11.53 -1.29
N LYS A 225 0.72 -11.27 -0.02
CA LYS A 225 -0.13 -10.41 0.81
C LYS A 225 0.61 -9.12 1.16
N ARG A 226 0.07 -7.98 0.73
CA ARG A 226 0.65 -6.67 1.03
C ARG A 226 0.49 -6.31 2.51
N ILE A 227 1.60 -6.01 3.18
CA ILE A 227 1.69 -5.55 4.57
C ILE A 227 2.47 -4.22 4.55
N GLY A 228 1.76 -3.10 4.68
CA GLY A 228 2.34 -1.77 4.46
C GLY A 228 2.83 -1.57 3.03
N ARG A 229 4.10 -1.15 2.90
CA ARG A 229 4.80 -1.03 1.61
C ARG A 229 5.60 -2.28 1.24
N LYS A 230 5.51 -3.33 2.05
CA LYS A 230 6.12 -4.63 1.78
C LYS A 230 5.06 -5.66 1.42
N TRP A 231 5.52 -6.80 0.94
CA TRP A 231 4.71 -7.96 0.64
C TRP A 231 5.22 -9.17 1.40
N ARG A 232 4.29 -10.00 1.84
CA ARG A 232 4.57 -11.32 2.38
C ARG A 232 4.45 -12.32 1.25
N SER A 233 5.53 -13.09 1.04
CA SER A 233 5.56 -14.15 0.04
C SER A 233 4.60 -15.28 0.42
N PRO A 234 3.87 -15.86 -0.56
CA PRO A 234 3.09 -17.08 -0.34
C PRO A 234 3.98 -18.30 -0.05
N ASN A 235 5.26 -18.25 -0.44
CA ASN A 235 6.23 -19.32 -0.22
C ASN A 235 6.89 -19.22 1.17
N SER A 236 6.62 -18.16 1.95
CA SER A 236 7.21 -17.96 3.26
C SER A 236 6.31 -18.52 4.35
N ASP A 237 6.85 -19.42 5.17
CA ASP A 237 6.20 -19.90 6.40
C ASP A 237 6.24 -18.85 7.52
N SER A 238 7.08 -17.82 7.38
CA SER A 238 7.12 -16.71 8.33
C SER A 238 5.92 -15.78 8.13
N ASN A 239 5.37 -15.25 9.22
CA ASN A 239 4.32 -14.23 9.13
C ASN A 239 4.89 -12.82 8.84
N THR A 240 6.14 -12.72 8.38
CA THR A 240 6.86 -11.46 8.20
C THR A 240 6.85 -11.04 6.73
N ALA A 241 6.49 -9.79 6.45
CA ALA A 241 6.62 -9.22 5.11
C ALA A 241 8.08 -8.86 4.83
N GLY A 242 8.62 -9.42 3.74
CA GLY A 242 10.05 -9.36 3.39
C GLY A 242 10.30 -8.95 1.94
N VAL A 243 9.25 -8.83 1.14
CA VAL A 243 9.35 -8.47 -0.28
C VAL A 243 9.09 -6.98 -0.45
N ILE A 244 9.98 -6.30 -1.14
CA ILE A 244 9.89 -4.86 -1.44
C ILE A 244 9.65 -4.74 -2.94
N LEU A 245 8.58 -4.06 -3.31
CA LEU A 245 8.27 -3.72 -4.69
C LEU A 245 8.65 -2.26 -4.97
N PHE A 246 9.37 -2.04 -6.07
CA PHE A 246 9.79 -0.72 -6.53
C PHE A 246 8.83 -0.19 -7.60
N THR A 247 8.83 1.13 -7.78
CA THR A 247 7.94 1.82 -8.71
C THR A 247 8.21 1.52 -10.18
N ASP A 248 9.36 0.94 -10.50
CA ASP A 248 9.73 0.55 -11.86
C ASP A 248 9.46 -0.93 -12.16
N GLY A 249 8.63 -1.59 -11.34
CA GLY A 249 8.22 -2.97 -11.54
C GLY A 249 9.22 -4.01 -11.07
N ARG A 250 10.34 -3.61 -10.47
CA ARG A 250 11.29 -4.54 -9.88
C ARG A 250 10.93 -4.87 -8.44
N TRP A 251 11.39 -6.02 -7.97
CA TRP A 251 11.17 -6.46 -6.61
C TRP A 251 12.43 -7.06 -5.98
N PHE A 252 12.44 -7.14 -4.66
CA PHE A 252 13.46 -7.82 -3.88
C PHE A 252 12.83 -8.55 -2.70
N SER A 253 13.25 -9.79 -2.45
CA SER A 253 12.80 -10.60 -1.33
C SER A 253 13.95 -10.92 -0.37
N HIS A 254 13.70 -10.71 0.92
CA HIS A 254 14.55 -11.22 2.00
C HIS A 254 14.28 -12.70 2.34
N HIS A 255 13.25 -13.32 1.78
CA HIS A 255 12.86 -14.69 2.13
C HIS A 255 13.75 -15.69 1.40
N SER A 256 14.38 -16.59 2.14
CA SER A 256 15.15 -17.71 1.56
C SER A 256 14.27 -18.64 0.72
N SER A 257 12.98 -18.73 1.03
CA SER A 257 12.01 -19.51 0.25
C SER A 257 11.69 -18.93 -1.12
N ASP A 258 12.05 -17.66 -1.38
CA ASP A 258 11.97 -17.06 -2.70
C ASP A 258 13.28 -17.19 -3.47
N SER A 259 14.31 -17.85 -2.92
CA SER A 259 15.67 -17.80 -3.48
C SER A 259 15.80 -18.41 -4.88
N ASP A 260 14.85 -19.26 -5.28
CA ASP A 260 14.80 -19.85 -6.63
C ASP A 260 13.93 -19.01 -7.61
N ILE A 261 13.42 -17.86 -7.15
CA ILE A 261 12.74 -16.86 -7.98
C ILE A 261 13.74 -15.79 -8.40
N GLY A 262 13.79 -15.50 -9.70
CA GLY A 262 14.64 -14.45 -10.26
C GLY A 262 16.11 -14.68 -9.93
N GLN A 263 16.79 -13.62 -9.50
CA GLN A 263 18.22 -13.60 -9.28
C GLN A 263 18.62 -13.59 -7.81
N LYS A 264 19.55 -14.47 -7.42
CA LYS A 264 20.22 -14.44 -6.12
C LYS A 264 21.17 -13.24 -6.00
N VAL A 265 21.07 -12.51 -4.89
CA VAL A 265 21.91 -11.36 -4.53
C VAL A 265 22.29 -11.43 -3.06
N GLU A 266 23.23 -10.59 -2.62
CA GLU A 266 23.57 -10.54 -1.20
C GLU A 266 22.33 -10.20 -0.34
N GLY A 267 22.02 -11.05 0.63
CA GLY A 267 20.91 -10.86 1.57
C GLY A 267 19.50 -11.18 1.03
N GLY A 268 19.37 -11.81 -0.15
CA GLY A 268 18.08 -12.22 -0.69
C GLY A 268 18.08 -12.57 -2.18
N CYS A 269 16.93 -12.39 -2.84
CA CYS A 269 16.80 -12.44 -4.29
C CYS A 269 16.07 -11.22 -4.83
N CYS A 270 16.19 -10.95 -6.13
CA CYS A 270 15.49 -9.88 -6.82
C CYS A 270 15.10 -10.27 -8.23
N GLY A 271 14.12 -9.58 -8.80
CA GLY A 271 13.69 -9.80 -10.17
C GLY A 271 12.71 -8.75 -10.65
N ASP A 272 11.99 -9.09 -11.71
CA ASP A 272 10.90 -8.32 -12.30
C ASP A 272 9.62 -9.16 -12.48
N ALA A 273 8.61 -8.62 -13.17
CA ALA A 273 7.34 -9.31 -13.37
C ALA A 273 7.50 -10.63 -14.15
N MET A 274 8.41 -10.66 -15.13
CA MET A 274 8.68 -11.84 -15.95
C MET A 274 9.29 -12.97 -15.12
N ASP A 275 10.16 -12.65 -14.16
CA ASP A 275 10.72 -13.65 -13.23
C ASP A 275 9.63 -14.33 -12.39
N LEU A 276 8.64 -13.56 -11.90
CA LEU A 276 7.50 -14.11 -11.15
C LEU A 276 6.63 -15.00 -12.03
N ILE A 277 6.29 -14.54 -13.24
CA ILE A 277 5.48 -15.32 -14.19
C ILE A 277 6.19 -16.62 -14.57
N ALA A 278 7.49 -16.56 -14.87
CA ALA A 278 8.28 -17.74 -15.22
C ALA A 278 8.24 -18.79 -14.10
N TYR A 279 8.38 -18.36 -12.84
CA TYR A 279 8.32 -19.25 -11.69
C TYR A 279 6.93 -19.89 -11.50
N TYR A 280 5.88 -19.07 -11.43
CA TYR A 280 4.54 -19.55 -11.07
C TYR A 280 3.78 -20.25 -12.21
N GLU A 281 4.04 -19.88 -13.47
CA GLU A 281 3.26 -20.37 -14.62
C GLU A 281 4.05 -21.29 -15.56
N TYR A 282 5.39 -21.21 -15.55
CA TYR A 282 6.25 -21.94 -16.51
C TYR A 282 7.28 -22.84 -15.81
N GLY A 283 7.11 -23.14 -14.53
CA GLY A 283 8.00 -24.05 -13.78
C GLY A 283 9.46 -23.56 -13.72
N GLY A 284 9.67 -22.25 -13.81
CA GLY A 284 11.00 -21.63 -13.86
C GLY A 284 11.64 -21.55 -15.25
N ASP A 285 10.96 -22.00 -16.32
CA ASP A 285 11.50 -21.90 -17.69
C ASP A 285 11.33 -20.48 -18.26
N SER A 286 12.30 -19.62 -17.95
CA SER A 286 12.33 -18.22 -18.42
C SER A 286 12.36 -18.10 -19.96
N LYS A 287 12.93 -19.06 -20.69
CA LYS A 287 13.01 -18.98 -22.16
C LYS A 287 11.64 -19.21 -22.79
N THR A 288 10.95 -20.25 -22.34
CA THR A 288 9.58 -20.55 -22.79
C THR A 288 8.61 -19.45 -22.37
N CYS A 289 8.74 -18.95 -21.13
CA CYS A 289 7.97 -17.81 -20.63
C CYS A 289 8.13 -16.58 -21.53
N LEU A 290 9.37 -16.16 -21.82
CA LEU A 290 9.65 -15.01 -22.69
C LEU A 290 9.02 -15.18 -24.08
N ALA A 291 9.23 -16.34 -24.70
CA ALA A 291 8.77 -16.60 -26.06
C ALA A 291 7.23 -16.55 -26.16
N GLN A 292 6.51 -17.13 -25.19
CA GLN A 292 5.05 -17.15 -25.21
C GLN A 292 4.40 -15.82 -24.81
N LEU A 293 4.99 -15.11 -23.84
CA LEU A 293 4.48 -13.78 -23.46
C LEU A 293 4.64 -12.77 -24.59
N LEU A 294 5.75 -12.80 -25.32
CA LEU A 294 5.93 -11.94 -26.50
C LEU A 294 4.97 -12.26 -27.64
N ASP A 295 4.60 -13.53 -27.82
CA ASP A 295 3.66 -13.93 -28.87
C ASP A 295 2.26 -13.38 -28.58
N ARG A 296 1.88 -13.32 -27.29
CA ARG A 296 0.62 -12.72 -26.84
C ARG A 296 0.61 -11.19 -26.93
N LEU A 297 1.73 -10.53 -26.60
CA LEU A 297 1.81 -9.07 -26.50
C LEU A 297 2.19 -8.37 -27.81
N ALA A 298 2.99 -9.01 -28.66
CA ALA A 298 3.50 -8.42 -29.90
C ALA A 298 3.84 -9.48 -30.98
N PRO A 299 2.82 -10.20 -31.50
CA PRO A 299 3.02 -11.34 -32.41
C PRO A 299 3.80 -10.99 -33.69
N GLU A 300 3.51 -9.84 -34.31
CA GLU A 300 4.17 -9.41 -35.55
C GLU A 300 5.63 -8.98 -35.34
N ALA A 301 5.93 -8.30 -34.22
CA ALA A 301 7.30 -7.92 -33.88
C ALA A 301 8.17 -9.17 -33.62
N GLN A 302 7.61 -10.22 -33.02
CA GLN A 302 8.32 -11.47 -32.80
C GLN A 302 8.54 -12.26 -34.10
N LYS A 303 7.55 -12.28 -35.00
CA LYS A 303 7.70 -12.87 -36.33
C LYS A 303 8.85 -12.23 -37.11
N GLN A 304 8.97 -10.90 -37.07
CA GLN A 304 10.08 -10.19 -37.71
C GLN A 304 11.44 -10.56 -37.09
N ARG A 305 11.55 -10.61 -35.74
CA ARG A 305 12.79 -11.04 -35.05
C ARG A 305 13.20 -12.46 -35.42
N ARG A 306 12.25 -13.39 -35.55
CA ARG A 306 12.51 -14.78 -36.00
C ARG A 306 13.07 -14.79 -37.43
N LEU A 307 12.51 -13.99 -38.33
CA LEU A 307 12.99 -13.86 -39.72
C LEU A 307 14.40 -13.27 -39.78
N ASP A 308 14.68 -12.25 -38.98
CA ASP A 308 16.00 -11.61 -38.94
C ASP A 308 17.07 -12.53 -38.32
N TRP A 309 16.72 -13.33 -37.31
CA TRP A 309 17.61 -14.34 -36.74
C TRP A 309 17.97 -15.45 -37.74
N VAL A 310 16.99 -15.96 -38.49
CA VAL A 310 17.22 -16.93 -39.57
C VAL A 310 18.14 -16.34 -40.66
N LYS A 311 17.96 -15.08 -41.04
CA LYS A 311 18.83 -14.38 -41.99
C LYS A 311 20.26 -14.21 -41.47
N GLN A 312 20.45 -13.94 -40.17
CA GLN A 312 21.78 -13.79 -39.57
C GLN A 312 22.53 -15.12 -39.48
N GLN A 313 21.84 -16.23 -39.20
CA GLN A 313 22.46 -17.57 -39.21
C GLN A 313 22.75 -18.09 -40.62
N GLY A 314 21.90 -17.75 -41.60
CA GLY A 314 22.13 -18.10 -43.01
C GLY A 314 23.27 -17.32 -43.68
N SER A 315 23.69 -16.19 -43.11
CA SER A 315 24.81 -15.37 -43.62
C SER A 315 26.18 -15.79 -43.09
N ALA A 316 26.23 -16.77 -42.17
CA ALA A 316 27.46 -17.26 -41.52
C ALA A 316 27.90 -18.64 -42.03
N ALA A 317 27.33 -19.11 -43.15
CA ALA A 317 27.69 -20.34 -43.85
C ALA A 317 28.41 -20.03 -45.17
#